data_AF-A0A285TT72-F1
#
_entry.id   AF-A0A285TT72-F1
#
_cell.length_a   1.000
_cell.length_b   1.000
_cell.length_c   1.000
_cell.angle_alpha   90.00
_cell.angle_beta   90.00
_cell.angle_gamma   90.00
#
_symmetry.space_group_name_H-M   'P 1'
#
loop_
_entity.id
_entity.type
_entity.pdbx_description
1 polymer ?
#
loop_
_entity_poly.entity_id
_entity_poly.type
_entity_poly.pdbx_seq_one_letter_code
_entity_poly.pdbx_strand_id
1 'polypeptide(L)' 'MTSSIFVSDHAVLRYLERAHGVDIQAIRAHLAGRAATAADLGAIAVKIEGVKLVLRGRVLVTVLPRNVVTFPPGGGSR' A
#
# COMPACT_ATOMS: atom_id res chain seq x y z
N MET A 1 24.57 -3.42 -27.27
CA MET A 1 24.79 -3.22 -25.82
C MET A 1 23.51 -2.67 -25.22
N THR A 2 22.69 -3.50 -24.59
CA THR A 2 21.51 -3.02 -23.88
C THR A 2 21.94 -2.64 -22.46
N SER A 3 22.39 -1.40 -22.29
CA SER A 3 22.62 -0.84 -20.96
C SER A 3 21.27 -0.68 -20.29
N SER A 4 20.87 -1.67 -19.49
CA SER A 4 19.68 -1.60 -18.66
C SER A 4 19.91 -0.56 -17.56
N ILE A 5 19.12 0.51 -17.56
CA ILE A 5 19.11 1.49 -16.49
C ILE A 5 18.13 1.02 -15.42
N PHE A 6 18.57 1.02 -14.15
CA PHE A 6 17.71 0.74 -13.01
C PHE A 6 16.88 1.98 -12.65
N VAL A 7 15.56 1.81 -12.56
CA VAL A 7 14.62 2.88 -12.22
C VAL A 7 14.14 2.69 -10.79
N SER A 8 14.31 3.71 -9.94
CA SER A 8 13.87 3.67 -8.53
C SER A 8 12.38 3.99 -8.38
N ASP A 9 11.76 3.51 -7.30
CA ASP A 9 10.36 3.84 -6.96
C ASP A 9 10.13 5.35 -6.84
N HIS A 10 11.13 6.09 -6.33
CA HIS A 10 11.05 7.55 -6.24
C HIS A 10 10.89 8.20 -7.62
N ALA A 11 11.64 7.73 -8.62
CA ALA A 11 11.54 8.24 -9.98
C ALA A 11 10.15 7.95 -10.58
N VAL A 12 9.61 6.74 -10.33
CA VAL A 12 8.25 6.36 -10.76
C VAL A 12 7.20 7.27 -10.12
N LEU A 13 7.25 7.48 -8.80
CA LEU A 13 6.31 8.37 -8.11
C LEU A 13 6.35 9.79 -8.67
N ARG A 14 7.55 10.36 -8.88
CA ARG A 14 7.70 11.70 -9.45
C ARG A 14 7.20 11.80 -10.88
N TYR A 15 7.39 10.74 -11.68
CA TYR A 15 6.87 10.67 -13.03
C TYR A 15 5.32 10.66 -13.04
N LEU A 16 4.70 9.87 -12.16
CA LEU A 16 3.24 9.85 -12.03
C LEU A 16 2.67 11.21 -11.58
N GLU A 17 3.29 11.86 -10.60
CA GLU A 17 2.87 13.19 -10.15
C GLU A 17 3.00 14.24 -11.26
N ARG A 18 4.16 14.31 -11.92
CA ARG A 18 4.49 15.42 -12.82
C ARG A 18 4.00 15.23 -14.25
N ALA A 19 4.02 14.00 -14.77
CA ALA A 19 3.66 13.73 -16.16
C ALA A 19 2.19 13.33 -16.31
N HIS A 20 1.61 12.67 -15.30
CA HIS A 20 0.24 12.14 -15.35
C HIS A 20 -0.73 12.87 -14.39
N GLY A 21 -0.24 13.85 -13.62
CA GLY A 21 -1.04 14.63 -12.69
C GLY A 21 -1.60 13.84 -11.51
N VAL A 22 -0.99 12.69 -11.18
CA VAL A 22 -1.45 11.85 -10.07
C VAL A 22 -1.10 12.52 -8.74
N ASP A 23 -2.11 12.91 -7.97
CA ASP A 23 -1.89 13.48 -6.64
C ASP A 23 -1.65 12.37 -5.58
N ILE A 24 -0.37 12.07 -5.35
CA ILE A 24 0.06 11.05 -4.39
C ILE A 24 -0.32 11.42 -2.94
N GLN A 25 -0.41 12.72 -2.60
CA GLN A 25 -0.78 13.15 -1.26
C GLN A 25 -2.27 12.96 -1.02
N ALA A 26 -3.13 13.29 -1.99
CA ALA A 26 -4.56 13.02 -1.93
C ALA A 26 -4.83 11.51 -1.80
N ILE A 27 -4.13 10.68 -2.58
CA ILE A 27 -4.25 9.22 -2.46
C ILE A 27 -3.82 8.74 -1.07
N ARG A 28 -2.71 9.27 -0.53
CA ARG A 28 -2.26 8.93 0.83
C ARG A 28 -3.30 9.30 1.89
N ALA A 29 -3.88 10.49 1.81
CA ALA A 29 -4.92 10.96 2.73
C ALA A 29 -6.18 10.08 2.64
N HIS A 30 -6.60 9.74 1.42
CA HIS A 30 -7.72 8.83 1.18
C HIS A 30 -7.49 7.46 1.83
N LEU A 31 -6.34 6.83 1.57
CA LEU A 31 -5.98 5.54 2.17
C LEU A 31 -5.92 5.61 3.70
N ALA A 32 -5.35 6.67 4.25
CA ALA A 32 -5.29 6.88 5.70
C ALA A 32 -6.69 6.98 6.32
N GLY A 33 -7.59 7.76 5.70
CA GLY A 33 -8.98 7.89 6.15
C GLY A 33 -9.73 6.55 6.12
N ARG A 34 -9.51 5.74 5.09
CA ARG A 34 -10.14 4.42 4.96
C ARG A 34 -9.57 3.38 5.94
N ALA A 35 -8.30 3.51 6.31
CA ALA A 35 -7.62 2.59 7.23
C ALA A 35 -7.73 2.99 8.71
N ALA A 36 -8.16 4.21 9.02
CA ALA A 36 -8.20 4.76 10.38
C ALA A 36 -9.01 3.89 11.35
N THR A 37 -10.27 3.59 11.03
CA THR A 37 -11.13 2.74 11.87
C THR A 37 -10.53 1.34 12.06
N ALA A 38 -9.95 0.77 11.01
CA ALA A 38 -9.30 -0.54 11.09
C ALA A 38 -8.10 -0.51 12.05
N ALA A 39 -7.30 0.56 12.02
CA ALA A 39 -6.18 0.75 12.94
C ALA A 39 -6.66 0.91 14.39
N ASP A 40 -7.73 1.67 14.65
CA ASP A 40 -8.28 1.85 16.01
C ASP A 40 -8.89 0.56 16.57
N LEU A 41 -9.42 -0.31 15.71
CA LEU A 41 -9.91 -1.63 16.11
C LEU A 41 -8.78 -2.68 16.23
N GLY A 42 -7.52 -2.30 15.99
CA GLY A 42 -6.39 -3.23 16.01
C GLY A 42 -6.40 -4.27 14.89
N ALA A 43 -7.11 -4.00 13.80
CA ALA A 43 -7.21 -4.92 12.67
C ALA A 43 -5.89 -4.99 11.88
N ILE A 44 -5.53 -6.19 11.43
CA ILE A 44 -4.34 -6.43 10.61
C ILE A 44 -4.57 -6.15 9.12
N ALA A 45 -5.83 -6.08 8.67
CA ALA A 45 -6.19 -5.77 7.29
C ALA A 45 -7.64 -5.29 7.16
N VAL A 46 -7.90 -4.49 6.13
CA VAL A 46 -9.25 -4.04 5.74
C VAL A 46 -9.43 -4.17 4.24
N LYS A 47 -10.64 -4.56 3.80
CA LYS A 47 -11.00 -4.64 2.37
C LYS A 47 -11.85 -3.44 2.00
N ILE A 48 -11.38 -2.65 1.04
CA ILE A 48 -12.09 -1.47 0.50
C ILE A 48 -11.88 -1.44 -1.02
N GLU A 49 -12.82 -0.87 -1.77
CA GLU A 49 -12.59 -0.47 -3.18
C GLU A 49 -11.93 -1.55 -4.07
N GLY A 50 -12.23 -2.83 -3.83
CA GLY A 50 -11.66 -3.92 -4.62
C GLY A 50 -10.21 -4.30 -4.27
N VAL A 51 -9.65 -3.77 -3.19
CA VAL A 51 -8.31 -4.07 -2.69
C VAL A 51 -8.32 -4.44 -1.21
N LYS A 52 -7.21 -5.00 -0.74
CA LYS A 52 -6.95 -5.30 0.67
C LYS A 52 -5.80 -4.43 1.15
N LEU A 53 -6.05 -3.59 2.13
CA LEU A 53 -5.04 -2.81 2.83
C LEU A 53 -4.52 -3.65 4.00
N VAL A 54 -3.20 -3.77 4.12
CA VAL A 54 -2.55 -4.50 5.21
C VAL A 54 -1.91 -3.50 6.17
N LEU A 55 -2.19 -3.66 7.46
CA LEU A 55 -1.67 -2.82 8.51
C LEU A 55 -0.66 -3.56 9.39
N ARG A 56 0.32 -2.83 9.92
CA ARG A 56 1.09 -3.23 11.09
C ARG A 56 1.01 -2.10 12.11
N GLY A 57 0.30 -2.33 13.20
CA GLY A 57 -0.07 -1.25 14.13
C GLY A 57 -0.85 -0.16 13.38
N ARG A 58 -0.34 1.08 13.41
CA ARG A 58 -0.95 2.23 12.72
C ARG A 58 -0.33 2.56 11.36
N VAL A 59 0.45 1.65 10.78
CA VAL A 59 1.11 1.83 9.48
C VAL A 59 0.46 0.93 8.43
N LEU A 60 -0.03 1.52 7.34
CA LEU A 60 -0.44 0.79 6.14
C LEU A 60 0.83 0.39 5.38
N VAL A 61 1.15 -0.90 5.37
CA VAL A 61 2.42 -1.41 4.84
C VAL A 61 2.34 -1.88 3.39
N THR A 62 1.17 -2.33 2.94
CA THR A 62 0.97 -2.75 1.54
C THR A 62 -0.51 -2.76 1.15
N VAL A 63 -0.74 -2.73 -0.16
CA VAL A 63 -2.05 -2.87 -0.79
C VAL A 63 -1.99 -4.10 -1.69
N LEU A 64 -2.94 -5.00 -1.54
CA LEU A 64 -3.00 -6.26 -2.27
C LEU A 64 -4.31 -6.38 -3.04
N PRO A 65 -4.37 -7.24 -4.08
CA PRO A 65 -5.64 -7.61 -4.68
C PRO A 65 -6.60 -8.20 -3.64
N ARG A 66 -7.90 -7.92 -3.79
CA ARG A 66 -8.94 -8.26 -2.79
C ARG A 66 -8.92 -9.69 -2.25
N ASN A 67 -8.59 -10.64 -3.12
CA ASN A 67 -8.70 -12.07 -2.87
C ASN A 67 -7.36 -12.75 -2.56
N VAL A 68 -6.28 -11.97 -2.38
CA VAL A 68 -5.02 -12.54 -1.92
C VAL A 68 -5.14 -12.93 -0.45
N VAL A 69 -4.92 -14.21 -0.18
CA VAL A 69 -4.73 -14.74 1.17
C VAL A 69 -3.33 -14.32 1.61
N THR A 70 -3.25 -13.50 2.65
CA THR A 70 -1.98 -13.16 3.28
C THR A 70 -1.85 -13.94 4.56
N PHE A 71 -0.79 -14.73 4.67
CA PHE A 71 -0.34 -15.23 5.95
C PHE A 71 0.19 -14.04 6.76
N PRO A 72 -0.23 -13.85 8.02
CA PRO A 72 0.28 -12.77 8.84
C PRO A 72 1.81 -12.90 8.96
N PRO A 73 2.54 -11.78 8.83
CA PRO A 73 3.98 -11.78 9.02
C PRO A 73 4.27 -11.97 10.52
N GLY A 74 4.42 -13.23 10.93
CA GLY A 74 4.60 -13.64 12.33
C GLY A 74 4.20 -15.07 12.62
N GLY A 75 3.50 -15.76 11.71
CA GLY A 75 3.18 -17.19 11.84
C GLY A 75 4.35 -18.10 11.44
N GLY A 76 5.51 -17.94 12.10
CA GLY A 76 6.56 -18.95 12.06
C GLY A 76 6.14 -20.10 12.98
N SER A 77 5.97 -21.29 12.41
CA SER A 77 5.67 -22.53 13.11
C SER A 77 6.58 -22.71 14.33
N ARG A 78 5.97 -22.93 15.49
CA ARG A 78 6.54 -23.74 16.55
C ARG A 78 5.81 -25.07 16.57
#